data_AF-A0A813LND6-F1
#
_entry.id   AF-A0A813LND6-F1
#
_cell.length_a   1.000
_cell.length_b   1.000
_cell.length_c   1.000
_cell.angle_alpha   90.00
_cell.angle_beta   90.00
_cell.angle_gamma   90.00
#
_symmetry.space_group_name_H-M   'P 1'
#
loop_
_entity.id
_entity.type
_entity.pdbx_description
1 polymer ?
#
loop_
_entity_poly.entity_id
_entity_poly.type
_entity_poly.pdbx_seq_one_letter_code
_entity_poly.pdbx_strand_id
1 'polypeptide(L)'
;CQESSTIRRALCYGAAAATSLLVVALMVPGILSNGRGGWSAREGDARPTAFTAEADGEVLRAQTAEAECIVNIFLVRHCDKNPPWSKDPTPMEICKAEGLLRGENLARVFGPGGSFPVPRRLYARQLAEGKFANRDLYMLWPLAQRLGVVVNTSFSQDDMLGLAQELLAEREAMCDAEPKGREHSVLVSWNHCSIPALAQALGCHSDRCTTCWDDGDFETVLWLKYTTLARSGAWNLSFQVGSQEFHPPTRVDGYRECYGSSAESSNFGLPCKPPISWVSGDFGPRFYETFT
;
A
#
# COMPACT_ATOMS: atom_id res chain seq x y z
N CYS A 1 38.45 13.58 9.82
CA CYS A 1 38.78 13.11 11.19
C CYS A 1 37.56 12.37 11.72
N GLN A 2 37.50 11.06 11.96
CA GLN A 2 38.37 9.87 11.90
C GLN A 2 37.43 8.74 11.39
N GLU A 3 37.71 8.11 10.26
CA GLU A 3 38.24 6.73 10.16
C GLU A 3 37.69 5.71 11.18
N SER A 4 36.86 4.78 10.70
CA SER A 4 37.06 3.35 10.96
C SER A 4 36.45 2.52 9.82
N SER A 5 37.32 1.85 9.10
CA SER A 5 37.09 0.74 8.16
C SER A 5 36.33 -0.40 8.84
N THR A 6 35.47 -1.17 8.19
CA THR A 6 35.79 -2.39 7.41
C THR A 6 34.43 -2.88 6.89
N ILE A 7 34.14 -2.99 5.59
CA ILE A 7 34.20 -4.25 4.83
C ILE A 7 33.94 -3.85 3.36
N ARG A 8 34.97 -4.01 2.52
CA ARG A 8 34.84 -4.13 1.06
C ARG A 8 35.28 -5.54 0.69
N ARG A 9 34.59 -6.11 -0.31
CA ARG A 9 34.87 -7.31 -1.14
C ARG A 9 34.08 -8.59 -0.78
N ALA A 10 33.10 -8.88 -1.62
CA ALA A 10 32.98 -10.15 -2.35
C ALA A 10 32.18 -9.84 -3.64
N LEU A 11 32.85 -9.67 -4.79
CA LEU A 11 33.24 -10.72 -5.75
C LEU A 11 32.08 -11.15 -6.67
N CYS A 12 32.29 -10.82 -7.94
CA CYS A 12 31.57 -11.29 -9.11
C CYS A 12 31.52 -12.82 -9.18
N TYR A 13 30.32 -13.35 -9.39
CA TYR A 13 30.03 -14.55 -10.18
C TYR A 13 28.89 -14.12 -11.13
N GLY A 14 28.92 -14.25 -12.44
CA GLY A 14 29.49 -15.35 -13.21
C GLY A 14 28.35 -16.21 -13.77
N ALA A 15 27.64 -15.64 -14.76
CA ALA A 15 26.88 -16.24 -15.87
C ALA A 15 26.15 -17.60 -15.75
N ALA A 16 24.91 -17.57 -16.28
CA ALA A 16 24.30 -18.51 -17.23
C ALA A 16 23.23 -19.52 -16.74
N ALA A 17 22.33 -19.82 -17.69
CA ALA A 17 21.22 -20.79 -17.74
C ALA A 17 19.89 -20.31 -17.11
N ALA A 18 18.72 -20.47 -17.74
CA ALA A 18 18.35 -20.93 -19.08
C ALA A 18 16.91 -20.43 -19.36
N THR A 19 16.68 -19.81 -20.50
CA THR A 19 15.35 -19.41 -20.98
C THR A 19 14.59 -20.64 -21.45
N SER A 20 13.63 -21.12 -20.67
CA SER A 20 12.65 -22.11 -21.14
C SER A 20 11.44 -21.37 -21.72
N LEU A 21 11.38 -21.31 -23.05
CA LEU A 21 10.17 -20.93 -23.79
C LEU A 21 9.17 -22.09 -23.68
N LEU A 22 8.14 -21.93 -22.84
CA LEU A 22 6.96 -22.78 -22.86
C LEU A 22 5.94 -22.14 -23.81
N VAL A 23 5.83 -22.68 -25.03
CA VAL A 23 4.75 -22.37 -25.96
C VAL A 23 3.52 -23.15 -25.52
N VAL A 24 2.55 -22.48 -24.88
CA VAL A 24 1.23 -23.07 -24.63
C VAL A 24 0.35 -22.77 -25.84
N ALA A 25 0.13 -23.80 -26.66
CA ALA A 25 -0.89 -23.82 -27.69
C ALA A 25 -2.10 -24.60 -27.16
N LEU A 26 -3.21 -23.91 -26.84
CA LEU A 26 -4.53 -24.52 -26.64
C LEU A 26 -5.59 -23.53 -27.16
N MET A 27 -6.04 -23.73 -28.40
CA MET A 27 -7.31 -24.40 -28.77
C MET A 27 -8.55 -23.58 -28.42
N VAL A 28 -9.06 -22.86 -29.43
CA VAL A 28 -10.39 -22.25 -29.47
C VAL A 28 -11.40 -23.34 -29.86
N PRO A 29 -12.36 -23.72 -29.01
CA PRO A 29 -13.51 -24.48 -29.47
C PRO A 29 -14.51 -23.52 -30.11
N GLY A 30 -14.73 -23.71 -31.42
CA GLY A 30 -15.86 -23.15 -32.13
C GLY A 30 -17.17 -23.75 -31.60
N ILE A 31 -18.13 -22.89 -31.28
CA ILE A 31 -19.52 -23.31 -31.07
C ILE A 31 -20.31 -22.87 -32.30
N LEU A 32 -20.72 -23.89 -33.05
CA LEU A 32 -21.64 -23.83 -34.17
C LEU A 32 -23.07 -23.50 -33.69
N SER A 33 -23.78 -22.88 -34.62
CA SER A 33 -25.20 -22.54 -34.69
C SER A 33 -26.19 -23.55 -34.07
N ASN A 34 -27.28 -23.05 -33.50
CA ASN A 34 -28.63 -23.10 -34.11
C ASN A 34 -29.70 -22.82 -33.06
N GLY A 35 -30.62 -21.89 -33.35
CA GLY A 35 -31.78 -21.62 -32.51
C GLY A 35 -32.83 -20.81 -33.26
N ARG A 36 -33.55 -21.49 -34.16
CA ARG A 36 -34.78 -20.99 -34.80
C ARG A 36 -35.91 -20.89 -33.76
N GLY A 37 -36.67 -19.81 -33.85
CA GLY A 37 -38.00 -19.63 -33.28
C GLY A 37 -38.29 -18.12 -33.26
N GLY A 38 -39.30 -17.56 -33.90
CA GLY A 38 -40.53 -18.11 -34.43
C GLY A 38 -41.68 -17.20 -33.96
N TRP A 39 -42.12 -16.30 -34.84
CA TRP A 39 -43.46 -15.68 -34.93
C TRP A 39 -43.91 -14.70 -33.82
N SER A 40 -44.20 -13.46 -34.22
CA SER A 40 -45.59 -12.99 -34.41
C SER A 40 -45.61 -11.56 -34.94
N ALA A 41 -46.06 -11.40 -36.18
CA ALA A 41 -46.31 -10.11 -36.80
C ALA A 41 -47.62 -9.52 -36.26
N ARG A 42 -47.59 -8.26 -35.85
CA ARG A 42 -48.76 -7.38 -35.88
C ARG A 42 -48.45 -6.23 -36.81
N GLU A 43 -49.11 -6.24 -37.95
CA GLU A 43 -49.26 -5.09 -38.84
C GLU A 43 -50.00 -3.98 -38.10
N GLY A 44 -49.39 -2.81 -38.09
CA GLY A 44 -49.97 -1.55 -37.66
C GLY A 44 -49.36 -0.44 -38.48
N ASP A 45 -50.15 0.06 -39.42
CA ASP A 45 -49.88 1.22 -40.26
C ASP A 45 -49.24 2.38 -39.46
N ALA A 46 -48.02 2.77 -39.85
CA ALA A 46 -47.46 4.05 -39.46
C ALA A 46 -46.65 4.64 -40.62
N ARG A 47 -47.06 5.84 -41.01
CA ARG A 47 -46.57 6.66 -42.13
C ARG A 47 -45.05 6.86 -42.08
N PRO A 48 -44.36 6.94 -43.24
CA PRO A 48 -42.95 7.32 -43.29
C PRO A 48 -42.82 8.83 -43.06
N THR A 49 -42.53 9.23 -41.83
CA THR A 49 -41.95 10.55 -41.56
C THR A 49 -40.46 10.48 -41.90
N ALA A 50 -40.04 11.23 -42.91
CA ALA A 50 -38.65 11.45 -43.24
C ALA A 50 -37.92 12.05 -42.02
N PHE A 51 -37.20 11.20 -41.28
CA PHE A 51 -36.27 11.64 -40.25
C PHE A 51 -35.00 12.13 -40.94
N THR A 52 -34.74 13.42 -40.78
CA THR A 52 -33.51 14.09 -41.22
C THR A 52 -32.32 13.50 -40.45
N ALA A 53 -31.47 12.76 -41.16
CA ALA A 53 -30.24 12.14 -40.66
C ALA A 53 -29.08 13.15 -40.53
N GLU A 54 -29.29 14.26 -39.80
CA GLU A 54 -28.27 15.30 -39.61
C GLU A 54 -27.92 15.56 -38.13
N ALA A 55 -28.51 14.83 -37.17
CA ALA A 55 -28.22 14.99 -35.74
C ALA A 55 -27.28 13.91 -35.15
N ASP A 56 -26.85 12.92 -35.94
CA ASP A 56 -26.09 11.77 -35.43
C ASP A 56 -24.55 12.00 -35.43
N GLY A 57 -24.08 13.16 -35.89
CA GLY A 57 -22.65 13.47 -36.05
C GLY A 57 -21.97 14.08 -34.82
N GLU A 58 -22.72 14.68 -33.89
CA GLU A 58 -22.16 15.38 -32.72
C GLU A 58 -22.18 14.52 -31.44
N VAL A 59 -23.06 13.51 -31.39
CA VAL A 59 -23.22 12.60 -30.22
C VAL A 59 -22.13 11.51 -30.17
N LEU A 60 -21.46 11.21 -31.29
CA LEU A 60 -20.33 10.26 -31.35
C LEU A 60 -18.95 10.93 -31.12
N ARG A 61 -18.92 12.26 -30.94
CA ARG A 61 -17.71 13.05 -30.69
C ARG A 61 -17.54 13.57 -29.26
N ALA A 62 -18.39 13.12 -28.33
CA ALA A 62 -17.88 12.80 -27.00
C ALA A 62 -17.02 11.52 -27.14
N GLN A 63 -15.91 11.53 -27.87
CA GLN A 63 -14.59 11.70 -27.24
C GLN A 63 -14.72 11.60 -25.72
N THR A 64 -14.96 10.37 -25.28
CA THR A 64 -14.64 9.91 -23.93
C THR A 64 -13.21 10.35 -23.70
N ALA A 65 -13.02 11.50 -23.04
CA ALA A 65 -11.73 11.86 -22.50
C ALA A 65 -11.24 10.60 -21.78
N GLU A 66 -10.15 10.03 -22.27
CA GLU A 66 -9.69 8.74 -21.77
C GLU A 66 -9.49 8.90 -20.29
N ALA A 67 -10.33 8.23 -19.50
CA ALA A 67 -10.33 8.42 -18.07
C ALA A 67 -8.97 7.99 -17.54
N GLU A 68 -8.23 8.96 -17.00
CA GLU A 68 -6.93 8.78 -16.41
C GLU A 68 -7.04 7.85 -15.20
N CYS A 69 -6.12 6.90 -15.09
CA CYS A 69 -5.97 6.17 -13.84
C CYS A 69 -4.86 6.80 -13.01
N ILE A 70 -5.16 7.04 -11.73
CA ILE A 70 -4.25 7.71 -10.80
C ILE A 70 -4.00 6.77 -9.61
N VAL A 71 -2.74 6.48 -9.34
CA VAL A 71 -2.32 5.70 -8.17
C VAL A 71 -1.30 6.50 -7.38
N ASN A 72 -1.57 6.67 -6.09
CA ASN A 72 -0.71 7.35 -5.14
C ASN A 72 0.00 6.31 -4.26
N ILE A 73 1.31 6.43 -4.12
CA ILE A 73 2.10 5.67 -3.16
C ILE A 73 2.67 6.66 -2.16
N PHE A 74 2.29 6.50 -0.89
CA PHE A 74 2.74 7.31 0.22
C PHE A 74 3.78 6.54 1.03
N LEU A 75 4.93 7.17 1.28
CA LEU A 75 5.97 6.62 2.15
C LEU A 75 6.08 7.50 3.40
N VAL A 76 5.94 6.87 4.55
CA VAL A 76 6.10 7.50 5.87
C VAL A 76 7.08 6.72 6.72
N ARG A 77 7.70 7.41 7.67
CA ARG A 77 8.56 6.77 8.67
C ARG A 77 7.73 6.01 9.70
N HIS A 78 8.28 4.96 10.27
CA HIS A 78 7.77 4.35 11.50
C HIS A 78 7.78 5.34 12.69
N CYS A 79 7.04 4.98 13.74
CA CYS A 79 6.91 5.79 14.95
C CYS A 79 8.20 5.96 15.77
N ASP A 80 8.15 6.90 16.73
CA ASP A 80 9.18 7.18 17.74
C ASP A 80 9.50 5.99 18.64
N LYS A 81 10.72 5.97 19.21
CA LYS A 81 11.20 4.91 20.12
C LYS A 81 11.93 5.44 21.35
N ASN A 82 12.03 4.62 22.40
CA ASN A 82 12.80 4.87 23.62
C ASN A 82 14.31 4.72 23.38
N PRO A 83 15.12 5.80 23.48
CA PRO A 83 16.54 5.63 23.74
C PRO A 83 16.74 5.21 25.21
N PRO A 84 17.82 4.49 25.56
CA PRO A 84 18.89 4.01 24.71
C PRO A 84 18.58 2.66 24.02
N TRP A 85 19.15 2.51 22.81
CA TRP A 85 19.00 1.39 21.85
C TRP A 85 19.29 -0.02 22.39
N SER A 86 19.82 -0.16 23.60
CA SER A 86 20.32 -1.43 24.14
C SER A 86 19.44 -2.04 25.24
N LYS A 87 18.29 -1.44 25.55
CA LYS A 87 17.47 -1.82 26.71
C LYS A 87 15.97 -1.62 26.47
N ASP A 88 15.45 -1.98 25.30
CA ASP A 88 14.05 -2.38 25.31
C ASP A 88 14.03 -3.83 25.86
N PRO A 89 13.54 -4.06 27.09
CA PRO A 89 13.51 -5.40 27.67
C PRO A 89 12.47 -6.28 26.97
N THR A 90 11.66 -5.71 26.07
CA THR A 90 10.70 -6.45 25.29
C THR A 90 11.33 -6.86 23.96
N PRO A 91 11.17 -8.11 23.49
CA PRO A 91 11.58 -8.54 22.15
C PRO A 91 10.93 -7.74 21.00
N MET A 92 10.02 -6.80 21.32
CA MET A 92 9.05 -6.23 20.41
C MET A 92 9.22 -4.73 20.11
N GLU A 93 10.21 -4.03 20.69
CA GLU A 93 10.53 -2.59 20.47
C GLU A 93 9.35 -1.71 20.02
N ILE A 94 8.59 -1.21 20.97
CA ILE A 94 7.27 -0.64 20.69
C ILE A 94 7.35 0.88 20.55
N CYS A 95 6.40 1.45 19.83
CA CYS A 95 6.26 2.90 19.75
C CYS A 95 6.18 3.50 21.15
N LYS A 96 6.85 4.64 21.33
CA LYS A 96 6.55 5.52 22.48
C LYS A 96 5.11 6.01 22.44
N ALA A 97 4.65 6.56 23.56
CA ALA A 97 3.37 7.25 23.65
C ALA A 97 3.22 8.31 22.53
N GLU A 98 4.24 9.14 22.30
CA GLU A 98 4.22 10.12 21.21
C GLU A 98 4.06 9.45 19.85
N GLY A 99 4.81 8.39 19.58
CA GLY A 99 4.75 7.60 18.34
C GLY A 99 3.38 6.97 18.09
N LEU A 100 2.74 6.45 19.14
CA LEU A 100 1.38 5.91 19.10
C LEU A 100 0.36 6.99 18.74
N LEU A 101 0.50 8.19 19.30
CA LEU A 101 -0.35 9.33 18.98
C LEU A 101 -0.12 9.85 17.56
N ARG A 102 1.11 9.73 17.01
CA ARG A 102 1.37 9.99 15.59
C ARG A 102 0.57 9.04 14.70
N GLY A 103 0.50 7.76 15.05
CA GLY A 103 -0.32 6.76 14.35
C GLY A 103 -1.80 7.13 14.34
N GLU A 104 -2.33 7.63 15.46
CA GLU A 104 -3.71 8.14 15.52
C GLU A 104 -3.94 9.36 14.60
N ASN A 105 -2.99 10.30 14.58
CA ASN A 105 -3.08 11.44 13.68
C ASN A 105 -2.92 11.02 12.22
N LEU A 106 -2.07 10.03 11.91
CA LEU A 106 -1.97 9.43 10.59
C LEU A 106 -3.33 8.88 10.14
N ALA A 107 -4.07 8.22 11.03
CA ALA A 107 -5.41 7.74 10.74
C ALA A 107 -6.42 8.85 10.47
N ARG A 108 -6.23 10.05 11.06
CA ARG A 108 -7.05 11.23 10.77
C ARG A 108 -6.71 11.82 9.40
N VAL A 109 -5.43 11.88 9.07
CA VAL A 109 -4.87 12.50 7.86
C VAL A 109 -5.16 11.66 6.60
N PHE A 110 -5.07 10.33 6.70
CA PHE A 110 -5.36 9.37 5.62
C PHE A 110 -6.74 8.71 5.73
N GLY A 111 -7.54 9.07 6.74
CA GLY A 111 -8.89 8.55 6.91
C GLY A 111 -9.94 9.28 6.07
N PRO A 112 -11.21 8.84 6.10
CA PRO A 112 -12.31 9.54 5.42
C PRO A 112 -12.40 11.01 5.86
N GLY A 113 -12.40 11.93 4.89
CA GLY A 113 -12.39 13.38 5.16
C GLY A 113 -11.02 13.96 5.55
N GLY A 114 -9.96 13.15 5.50
CA GLY A 114 -8.57 13.57 5.70
C GLY A 114 -8.02 14.42 4.54
N SER A 115 -6.78 14.88 4.71
CA SER A 115 -6.07 15.72 3.72
C SER A 115 -5.43 14.93 2.59
N PHE A 116 -5.25 13.61 2.75
CA PHE A 116 -4.74 12.71 1.71
C PHE A 116 -5.83 11.74 1.24
N PRO A 117 -5.71 11.19 0.02
CA PRO A 117 -6.64 10.18 -0.44
C PRO A 117 -6.50 8.90 0.39
N VAL A 118 -7.63 8.29 0.72
CA VAL A 118 -7.72 7.14 1.63
C VAL A 118 -7.01 5.91 1.03
N PRO A 119 -6.01 5.32 1.71
CA PRO A 119 -5.30 4.16 1.20
C PRO A 119 -6.16 2.91 1.24
N ARG A 120 -6.08 2.10 0.19
CA ARG A 120 -6.75 0.79 0.08
C ARG A 120 -5.84 -0.40 0.41
N ARG A 121 -4.54 -0.11 0.52
CA ARG A 121 -3.48 -1.06 0.86
C ARG A 121 -2.53 -0.40 1.83
N LEU A 122 -2.08 -1.19 2.81
CA LEU A 122 -1.15 -0.76 3.85
C LEU A 122 0.01 -1.74 3.86
N TYR A 123 1.25 -1.24 3.92
CA TYR A 123 2.46 -2.05 3.98
C TYR A 123 3.35 -1.63 5.15
N ALA A 124 3.86 -2.63 5.86
CA ALA A 124 4.83 -2.47 6.93
C ALA A 124 5.89 -3.58 6.86
N ARG A 125 6.95 -3.44 7.65
CA ARG A 125 8.01 -4.44 7.74
C ARG A 125 7.48 -5.79 8.25
N GLN A 126 8.10 -6.86 7.77
CA GLN A 126 7.87 -8.21 8.24
C GLN A 126 8.19 -8.35 9.71
N LEU A 127 7.21 -8.88 10.43
CA LEU A 127 7.33 -9.20 11.84
C LEU A 127 8.23 -10.44 11.97
N ALA A 128 9.39 -10.24 12.58
CA ALA A 128 10.33 -11.30 12.86
C ALA A 128 11.00 -11.03 14.20
N GLU A 129 11.23 -12.09 14.98
CA GLU A 129 11.87 -12.00 16.28
C GLU A 129 13.24 -11.29 16.17
N GLY A 130 13.51 -10.36 17.10
CA GLY A 130 14.75 -9.59 17.12
C GLY A 130 14.91 -8.58 15.99
N LYS A 131 13.94 -8.47 15.06
CA LYS A 131 13.91 -7.42 14.04
C LYS A 131 12.95 -6.34 14.48
N PHE A 132 13.41 -5.09 14.44
CA PHE A 132 12.74 -3.89 14.95
C PHE A 132 11.46 -3.48 14.17
N ALA A 133 10.70 -4.42 13.61
CA ALA A 133 9.66 -4.24 12.59
C ALA A 133 8.28 -3.83 13.14
N ASN A 134 8.03 -4.01 14.44
CA ASN A 134 6.72 -3.75 15.02
C ASN A 134 6.33 -2.27 14.92
N ARG A 135 7.30 -1.35 14.98
CA ARG A 135 7.05 0.10 14.92
C ARG A 135 6.34 0.57 13.66
N ASP A 136 6.67 -0.05 12.52
CA ASP A 136 6.07 0.27 11.22
C ASP A 136 4.61 -0.17 11.21
N LEU A 137 4.33 -1.34 11.78
CA LEU A 137 2.97 -1.84 11.95
C LEU A 137 2.17 -0.95 12.92
N TYR A 138 2.70 -0.65 14.10
CA TYR A 138 2.00 0.18 15.10
C TYR A 138 1.71 1.60 14.58
N MET A 139 2.57 2.16 13.73
CA MET A 139 2.31 3.44 13.08
C MET A 139 1.07 3.39 12.18
N LEU A 140 0.82 2.27 11.50
CA LEU A 140 -0.33 2.09 10.60
C LEU A 140 -1.57 1.52 11.29
N TRP A 141 -1.43 0.96 12.50
CA TRP A 141 -2.46 0.17 13.16
C TRP A 141 -3.79 0.94 13.36
N PRO A 142 -3.81 2.19 13.86
CA PRO A 142 -5.07 2.94 13.98
C PRO A 142 -5.80 3.13 12.66
N LEU A 143 -5.07 3.41 11.59
CA LEU A 143 -5.65 3.58 10.26
C LEU A 143 -6.19 2.25 9.73
N ALA A 144 -5.45 1.16 9.89
CA ALA A 144 -5.87 -0.18 9.51
C ALA A 144 -7.20 -0.56 10.16
N GLN A 145 -7.33 -0.33 11.48
CA GLN A 145 -8.57 -0.57 12.23
C GLN A 145 -9.72 0.30 11.72
N ARG A 146 -9.47 1.61 11.51
CA ARG A 146 -10.47 2.56 11.02
C ARG A 146 -10.99 2.22 9.62
N LEU A 147 -10.13 1.72 8.75
CA LEU A 147 -10.47 1.40 7.36
C LEU A 147 -10.94 -0.06 7.18
N GLY A 148 -10.73 -0.93 8.16
CA GLY A 148 -10.94 -2.38 7.99
C GLY A 148 -9.99 -3.00 6.98
N VAL A 149 -8.77 -2.46 6.84
CA VAL A 149 -7.75 -2.91 5.88
C VAL A 149 -6.63 -3.65 6.61
N VAL A 150 -6.22 -4.80 6.06
CA VAL A 150 -5.09 -5.57 6.60
C VAL A 150 -3.76 -4.93 6.18
N VAL A 151 -2.80 -4.87 7.10
CA VAL A 151 -1.44 -4.42 6.82
C VAL A 151 -0.61 -5.59 6.29
N ASN A 152 -0.11 -5.48 5.06
CA ASN A 152 0.79 -6.46 4.48
C ASN A 152 2.18 -6.32 5.13
N THR A 153 2.64 -7.39 5.78
CA THR A 153 3.93 -7.48 6.48
C THR A 153 4.81 -8.58 5.87
N SER A 154 4.70 -8.82 4.57
CA SER A 154 5.44 -9.93 3.93
C SER A 154 6.91 -9.59 3.61
N PHE A 155 7.29 -8.31 3.69
CA PHE A 155 8.58 -7.82 3.19
C PHE A 155 9.55 -7.52 4.33
N SER A 156 10.75 -8.10 4.25
CA SER A 156 11.80 -7.84 5.24
C SER A 156 12.40 -6.43 5.07
N GLN A 157 13.13 -5.94 6.08
CA GLN A 157 13.80 -4.63 6.03
C GLN A 157 14.71 -4.44 4.81
N ASP A 158 15.35 -5.52 4.35
CA ASP A 158 16.35 -5.46 3.28
C ASP A 158 15.75 -5.78 1.90
N ASP A 159 14.47 -6.16 1.84
CA ASP A 159 13.78 -6.51 0.59
C ASP A 159 13.10 -5.30 -0.07
N MET A 160 13.88 -4.25 -0.35
CA MET A 160 13.37 -3.02 -0.95
C MET A 160 12.96 -3.22 -2.40
N LEU A 161 13.65 -4.10 -3.12
CA LEU A 161 13.34 -4.40 -4.50
C LEU A 161 12.04 -5.22 -4.61
N GLY A 162 11.85 -6.25 -3.78
CA GLY A 162 10.61 -7.03 -3.76
C GLY A 162 9.41 -6.17 -3.39
N LEU A 163 9.54 -5.33 -2.35
CA LEU A 163 8.48 -4.38 -1.98
C LEU A 163 8.18 -3.39 -3.11
N ALA A 164 9.18 -2.84 -3.79
CA ALA A 164 8.95 -1.93 -4.92
C ALA A 164 8.22 -2.63 -6.09
N GLN A 165 8.60 -3.86 -6.42
CA GLN A 165 7.96 -4.65 -7.47
C GLN A 165 6.49 -4.92 -7.14
N GLU A 166 6.20 -5.32 -5.91
CA GLU A 166 4.83 -5.52 -5.40
C GLU A 166 3.99 -4.24 -5.55
N LEU A 167 4.53 -3.10 -5.11
CA LEU A 167 3.82 -1.82 -5.17
C LEU A 167 3.53 -1.38 -6.61
N LEU A 168 4.45 -1.65 -7.55
CA LEU A 168 4.25 -1.38 -8.98
C LEU A 168 3.23 -2.33 -9.62
N ALA A 169 3.17 -3.59 -9.16
CA ALA A 169 2.16 -4.55 -9.59
C ALA A 169 0.76 -4.20 -9.05
N GLU A 170 0.64 -3.84 -7.77
CA GLU A 170 -0.62 -3.37 -7.17
C GLU A 170 -1.12 -2.10 -7.88
N ARG A 171 -0.21 -1.21 -8.27
CA ARG A 171 -0.54 -0.03 -9.09
C ARG A 171 -1.26 -0.43 -10.38
N GLU A 172 -0.77 -1.44 -11.09
CA GLU A 172 -1.40 -1.94 -12.31
C GLU A 172 -2.75 -2.60 -12.00
N ALA A 173 -2.78 -3.49 -11.01
CA ALA A 173 -3.98 -4.22 -10.61
C ALA A 173 -5.13 -3.27 -10.18
N MET A 174 -4.84 -2.18 -9.47
CA MET A 174 -5.86 -1.22 -9.04
C MET A 174 -6.52 -0.50 -10.21
N CYS A 175 -5.78 -0.21 -11.28
CA CYS A 175 -6.32 0.44 -12.48
C CYS A 175 -7.15 -0.50 -13.35
N ASP A 176 -6.82 -1.79 -13.37
CA ASP A 176 -7.56 -2.78 -14.14
C ASP A 176 -8.87 -3.19 -13.45
N ALA A 177 -8.89 -3.22 -12.12
CA ALA A 177 -10.03 -3.72 -11.35
C ALA A 177 -11.17 -2.70 -11.15
N GLU A 178 -10.89 -1.40 -11.27
CA GLU A 178 -11.83 -0.35 -10.86
C GLU A 178 -12.25 0.57 -12.01
N PRO A 179 -13.43 1.21 -11.91
CA PRO A 179 -13.86 2.19 -12.90
C PRO A 179 -12.83 3.31 -13.04
N LYS A 180 -12.41 3.55 -14.30
CA LYS A 180 -11.48 4.62 -14.65
C LYS A 180 -11.99 5.98 -14.16
N GLY A 181 -11.06 6.87 -13.81
CA GLY A 181 -11.38 8.18 -13.22
C GLY A 181 -11.48 8.18 -11.69
N ARG A 182 -11.10 7.09 -11.03
CA ARG A 182 -10.89 7.03 -9.58
C ARG A 182 -9.41 7.15 -9.24
N GLU A 183 -9.13 7.76 -8.09
CA GLU A 183 -7.81 7.75 -7.49
C GLU A 183 -7.67 6.56 -6.53
N HIS A 184 -6.53 5.89 -6.61
CA HIS A 184 -6.15 4.79 -5.72
C HIS A 184 -4.95 5.20 -4.87
N SER A 185 -4.82 4.61 -3.69
CA SER A 185 -3.75 4.97 -2.75
C SER A 185 -3.22 3.76 -2.00
N VAL A 186 -1.91 3.76 -1.80
CA VAL A 186 -1.15 2.82 -0.96
C VAL A 186 -0.37 3.63 0.07
N LEU A 187 -0.31 3.15 1.31
CA LEU A 187 0.51 3.75 2.36
C LEU A 187 1.51 2.73 2.90
N VAL A 188 2.78 3.14 2.97
CA VAL A 188 3.89 2.32 3.43
C VAL A 188 4.53 3.02 4.64
N SER A 189 4.62 2.32 5.77
CA SER A 189 5.44 2.77 6.91
C SER A 189 6.74 1.99 6.92
N TRP A 190 7.88 2.69 7.01
CA TRP A 190 9.19 2.05 6.92
C TRP A 190 10.29 2.73 7.76
N ASN A 191 11.50 2.16 7.76
CA ASN A 191 12.68 2.73 8.38
C ASN A 191 13.24 3.94 7.60
N HIS A 192 13.54 5.05 8.28
CA HIS A 192 14.04 6.30 7.69
C HIS A 192 15.27 6.21 6.78
N CYS A 193 16.16 5.23 6.97
CA CYS A 193 17.33 5.05 6.12
C CYS A 193 17.07 4.08 4.98
N SER A 194 16.01 3.29 5.06
CA SER A 194 15.59 2.37 4.00
C SER A 194 14.56 3.01 3.05
N ILE A 195 13.78 4.00 3.51
CA ILE A 195 12.82 4.74 2.66
C ILE A 195 13.48 5.29 1.37
N PRO A 196 14.68 5.90 1.41
CA PRO A 196 15.37 6.36 0.19
C PRO A 196 15.59 5.25 -0.85
N ALA A 197 15.99 4.06 -0.41
CA ALA A 197 16.21 2.93 -1.32
C ALA A 197 14.89 2.48 -1.98
N LEU A 198 13.80 2.41 -1.21
CA LEU A 198 12.46 2.11 -1.73
C LEU A 198 11.98 3.19 -2.71
N ALA A 199 12.13 4.46 -2.35
CA ALA A 199 11.71 5.58 -3.21
C ALA A 199 12.47 5.60 -4.54
N GLN A 200 13.77 5.29 -4.54
CA GLN A 200 14.57 5.15 -5.76
C GLN A 200 14.14 3.95 -6.61
N ALA A 201 13.83 2.81 -5.99
CA ALA A 201 13.30 1.64 -6.70
C ALA A 201 11.93 1.93 -7.34
N LEU A 202 11.18 2.88 -6.78
CA LEU A 202 9.95 3.44 -7.33
C LEU A 202 10.19 4.61 -8.33
N GLY A 203 11.44 4.87 -8.73
CA GLY A 203 11.78 5.88 -9.75
C GLY A 203 11.91 7.31 -9.25
N CYS A 204 11.92 7.55 -7.94
CA CYS A 204 12.21 8.88 -7.40
C CYS A 204 13.72 9.15 -7.34
N HIS A 205 14.14 10.28 -7.91
CA HIS A 205 15.55 10.70 -7.95
C HIS A 205 15.82 12.07 -7.30
N SER A 206 14.87 12.59 -6.52
CA SER A 206 15.10 13.83 -5.76
C SER A 206 16.09 13.59 -4.61
N ASP A 207 16.70 14.66 -4.11
CA ASP A 207 17.63 14.59 -2.95
C ASP A 207 16.98 13.91 -1.72
N ARG A 208 15.66 14.11 -1.57
CA ARG A 208 14.90 13.52 -0.46
C ARG A 208 14.71 12.00 -0.60
N CYS A 209 14.82 11.48 -1.82
CA CYS A 209 14.76 10.06 -2.13
C CYS A 209 16.13 9.38 -2.12
N THR A 210 17.23 10.12 -1.97
CA THR A 210 18.59 9.56 -2.00
C THR A 210 19.29 9.58 -0.65
N THR A 211 18.79 10.36 0.31
CA THR A 211 19.45 10.58 1.60
C THR A 211 18.62 10.01 2.75
N CYS A 212 19.27 9.34 3.72
CA CYS A 212 18.59 8.90 4.95
C CYS A 212 17.94 10.10 5.64
N TRP A 213 16.72 9.93 6.16
CA TRP A 213 16.03 11.01 6.85
C TRP A 213 16.55 11.18 8.27
N ASP A 214 16.47 12.41 8.78
CA ASP A 214 16.90 12.71 10.14
C ASP A 214 16.14 11.87 11.18
N ASP A 215 16.82 11.56 12.29
CA ASP A 215 16.25 10.82 13.42
C ASP A 215 15.02 11.49 14.04
N GLY A 216 14.86 12.81 13.88
CA GLY A 216 13.70 13.57 14.33
C GLY A 216 12.60 13.77 13.28
N ASP A 217 12.82 13.30 12.05
CA ASP A 217 11.90 13.53 10.95
C ASP A 217 10.78 12.49 10.96
N PHE A 218 9.67 12.85 11.60
CA PHE A 218 8.45 12.04 11.64
C PHE A 218 7.33 12.65 10.82
N GLU A 219 7.52 13.86 10.30
CA GLU A 219 6.49 14.70 9.66
C GLU A 219 6.47 14.58 8.15
N THR A 220 7.58 14.12 7.57
CA THR A 220 7.68 13.97 6.13
C THR A 220 6.82 12.82 5.62
N VAL A 221 6.06 13.11 4.58
CA VAL A 221 5.36 12.14 3.73
C VAL A 221 5.91 12.28 2.32
N LEU A 222 6.46 11.21 1.75
CA LEU A 222 6.72 11.20 0.31
C LEU A 222 5.46 10.77 -0.42
N TRP A 223 5.11 11.53 -1.45
CA TRP A 223 3.96 11.25 -2.30
C TRP A 223 4.45 11.02 -3.73
N LEU A 224 4.39 9.76 -4.16
CA LEU A 224 4.65 9.34 -5.52
C LEU A 224 3.32 9.13 -6.23
N LYS A 225 2.95 10.05 -7.12
CA LYS A 225 1.70 9.99 -7.89
C LYS A 225 1.99 9.49 -9.31
N TYR A 226 1.47 8.31 -9.62
CA TYR A 226 1.52 7.69 -10.93
C TYR A 226 0.24 7.97 -11.68
N THR A 227 0.36 8.42 -12.91
CA THR A 227 -0.80 8.55 -13.80
C THR A 227 -0.56 7.84 -15.12
N THR A 228 -1.60 7.22 -15.67
CA THR A 228 -1.56 6.61 -17.00
C THR A 228 -2.83 6.93 -17.76
N LEU A 229 -2.68 7.14 -19.06
CA LEU A 229 -3.80 7.10 -19.99
C LEU A 229 -4.12 5.64 -20.26
N ALA A 230 -5.41 5.32 -20.35
CA ALA A 230 -5.85 3.93 -20.38
C ALA A 230 -5.40 3.13 -21.63
N ARG A 231 -4.89 3.80 -22.67
CA ARG A 231 -4.41 3.15 -23.90
C ARG A 231 -2.89 3.11 -24.06
N SER A 232 -2.14 3.97 -23.37
CA SER A 232 -0.69 4.06 -23.61
C SER A 232 0.09 2.96 -22.88
N GLY A 233 -0.42 2.48 -21.74
CA GLY A 233 0.32 1.61 -20.82
C GLY A 233 1.56 2.27 -20.21
N ALA A 234 1.80 3.55 -20.52
CA ALA A 234 2.96 4.30 -20.07
C ALA A 234 2.60 5.13 -18.84
N TRP A 235 3.34 4.92 -17.76
CA TRP A 235 3.14 5.60 -16.49
C TRP A 235 3.97 6.87 -16.39
N ASN A 236 3.31 7.98 -16.08
CA ASN A 236 3.96 9.22 -15.68
C ASN A 236 4.07 9.27 -14.16
N LEU A 237 5.28 9.42 -13.64
CA LEU A 237 5.53 9.62 -12.22
C LEU A 237 5.68 11.12 -11.93
N SER A 238 4.94 11.60 -10.94
CA SER A 238 5.17 12.88 -10.27
C SER A 238 5.49 12.64 -8.81
N PHE A 239 6.35 13.50 -8.24
CA PHE A 239 6.84 13.36 -6.88
C PHE A 239 6.61 14.65 -6.11
N GLN A 240 6.12 14.51 -4.87
CA GLN A 240 5.94 15.61 -3.93
C GLN A 240 6.44 15.20 -2.55
N VAL A 241 6.94 16.19 -1.81
CA VAL A 241 7.25 16.06 -0.39
C VAL A 241 6.18 16.83 0.37
N GLY A 242 5.35 16.10 1.10
CA GLY A 242 4.42 16.68 2.07
C GLY A 242 5.07 16.75 3.45
N SER A 243 4.67 17.73 4.23
CA SER A 243 4.85 17.71 5.68
C SER A 243 3.49 17.69 6.34
N GLN A 244 3.35 16.91 7.41
CA GLN A 244 2.18 16.90 8.25
C GLN A 244 2.61 17.03 9.70
N GLU A 245 1.89 17.88 10.43
CA GLU A 245 2.06 17.98 11.87
C GLU A 245 1.48 16.71 12.52
N PHE A 246 2.30 15.67 12.59
CA PHE A 246 1.99 14.47 13.38
C PHE A 246 2.34 14.66 14.85
N HIS A 247 2.54 15.89 15.31
CA HIS A 247 2.63 16.14 16.73
C HIS A 247 1.35 15.65 17.41
N PRO A 248 1.46 14.93 18.53
CA PRO A 248 0.29 14.59 19.31
C PRO A 248 -0.46 15.87 19.70
N PRO A 249 -1.79 15.96 19.50
CA PRO A 249 -2.57 17.00 20.15
C PRO A 249 -2.26 17.00 21.65
N THR A 250 -2.18 18.17 22.28
CA THR A 250 -1.92 18.31 23.74
C THR A 250 -2.91 17.54 24.61
N ARG A 251 -4.06 17.14 24.06
CA ARG A 251 -4.94 16.12 24.59
C ARG A 251 -5.41 15.22 23.46
N VAL A 252 -5.05 13.95 23.54
CA VAL A 252 -5.66 12.90 22.75
C VAL A 252 -6.29 11.95 23.76
N ASP A 253 -7.53 11.53 23.53
CA ASP A 253 -8.19 10.50 24.35
C ASP A 253 -7.48 9.12 24.28
N GLY A 254 -6.31 9.05 23.63
CA GLY A 254 -5.51 7.86 23.40
C GLY A 254 -6.30 6.76 22.71
N TYR A 255 -5.74 5.56 22.69
CA TYR A 255 -6.47 4.34 22.36
C TYR A 255 -7.49 4.10 23.47
N ARG A 256 -8.63 4.81 23.47
CA ARG A 256 -9.66 4.75 24.54
C ARG A 256 -10.11 3.31 24.80
N GLU A 257 -10.07 2.49 23.76
CA GLU A 257 -10.38 1.06 23.75
C GLU A 257 -9.40 0.20 24.58
N CYS A 258 -8.22 0.72 24.92
CA CYS A 258 -7.20 0.04 25.72
C CYS A 258 -7.14 0.51 27.19
N TYR A 259 -7.88 1.56 27.57
CA TYR A 259 -7.83 2.11 28.94
C TYR A 259 -8.61 1.29 29.98
N GLY A 260 -9.49 0.38 29.56
CA GLY A 260 -10.40 -0.36 30.45
C GLY A 260 -9.91 -1.73 30.96
N SER A 261 -8.74 -2.19 30.52
CA SER A 261 -8.24 -3.54 30.78
C SER A 261 -6.78 -3.51 31.25
N SER A 262 -6.58 -3.53 32.56
CA SER A 262 -5.24 -3.55 33.18
C SER A 262 -4.48 -4.85 32.91
N ALA A 263 -5.18 -5.92 32.53
CA ALA A 263 -4.57 -7.18 32.14
C ALA A 263 -4.03 -7.14 30.70
N GLU A 264 -4.71 -6.47 29.76
CA GLU A 264 -4.28 -6.37 28.35
C GLU A 264 -3.23 -5.28 28.11
N SER A 265 -3.16 -4.27 28.99
CA SER A 265 -2.14 -3.19 28.90
C SER A 265 -0.78 -3.56 29.51
N SER A 266 -0.67 -4.65 30.26
CA SER A 266 0.51 -4.88 31.11
C SER A 266 1.69 -5.59 30.45
N ASN A 267 1.55 -6.19 29.26
CA ASN A 267 2.66 -6.87 28.56
C ASN A 267 2.48 -6.93 27.02
N PHE A 268 2.12 -5.81 26.37
CA PHE A 268 2.25 -5.52 24.92
C PHE A 268 1.85 -6.58 23.84
N GLY A 269 1.16 -7.66 24.19
CA GLY A 269 0.58 -8.59 23.23
C GLY A 269 -0.73 -8.03 22.68
N LEU A 270 -0.83 -7.82 21.37
CA LEU A 270 -2.13 -7.56 20.71
C LEU A 270 -3.16 -8.60 21.21
N PRO A 271 -4.46 -8.27 21.42
CA PRO A 271 -5.22 -7.14 20.85
C PRO A 271 -6.22 -6.53 21.88
N CYS A 272 -7.28 -5.84 21.45
CA CYS A 272 -8.56 -6.06 22.15
C CYS A 272 -9.56 -6.85 21.29
N LYS A 273 -9.42 -6.83 19.93
CA LYS A 273 -9.64 -7.99 19.03
C LYS A 273 -9.18 -7.68 17.59
N PRO A 274 -8.40 -8.56 16.92
CA PRO A 274 -8.08 -8.42 15.50
C PRO A 274 -9.15 -9.10 14.62
N PRO A 275 -9.33 -8.72 13.35
CA PRO A 275 -10.11 -9.52 12.41
C PRO A 275 -9.44 -10.89 12.20
N ILE A 276 -10.32 -11.87 12.13
CA ILE A 276 -10.05 -13.30 12.18
C ILE A 276 -9.55 -13.75 10.81
N SER A 277 -8.27 -13.57 10.52
CA SER A 277 -7.46 -14.50 9.69
C SER A 277 -6.07 -13.93 9.47
N TRP A 278 -5.21 -14.19 10.44
CA TRP A 278 -3.80 -14.41 10.16
C TRP A 278 -3.66 -15.74 9.43
N VAL A 279 -3.42 -15.74 8.13
CA VAL A 279 -2.90 -16.93 7.44
C VAL A 279 -1.83 -16.53 6.43
N SER A 280 -0.60 -16.84 6.79
CA SER A 280 0.32 -17.45 5.84
C SER A 280 1.30 -18.35 6.59
N GLY A 281 0.77 -19.47 7.11
CA GLY A 281 1.52 -20.69 7.45
C GLY A 281 2.43 -20.63 8.68
N ASP A 282 2.15 -21.53 9.64
CA ASP A 282 3.14 -22.06 10.61
C ASP A 282 3.91 -21.08 11.51
N PHE A 283 3.24 -20.62 12.57
CA PHE A 283 3.89 -20.57 13.89
C PHE A 283 3.29 -21.67 14.76
N GLY A 284 4.10 -22.69 15.04
CA GLY A 284 3.68 -23.95 15.65
C GLY A 284 3.11 -23.85 17.08
N PRO A 285 2.58 -24.98 17.59
CA PRO A 285 1.87 -25.04 18.87
C PRO A 285 2.85 -24.99 20.04
N ARG A 286 3.25 -23.80 20.50
CA ARG A 286 3.98 -23.64 21.78
C ARG A 286 3.55 -22.48 22.66
N PHE A 287 2.56 -21.67 22.25
CA PHE A 287 2.15 -20.51 23.03
C PHE A 287 0.87 -20.69 23.87
N TYR A 288 0.33 -21.91 24.01
CA TYR A 288 -0.91 -22.16 24.75
C TYR A 288 -0.80 -23.03 26.02
N GLU A 289 0.40 -23.35 26.50
CA GLU A 289 0.55 -24.07 27.78
C GLU A 289 1.26 -23.20 28.81
N THR A 290 0.51 -22.29 29.42
CA THR A 290 0.60 -21.97 30.86
C THR A 290 -0.52 -21.00 31.22
N PHE A 291 -0.99 -21.09 32.47
CA PHE A 291 -2.04 -20.29 33.12
C PHE A 291 -3.47 -20.86 33.07
N THR A 292 -3.67 -21.94 33.82
CA THR A 292 -4.79 -22.03 34.78
C THR A 292 -4.45 -21.27 36.04
#